data_AF-S4RIH7-F1
#
_entry.id   AF-S4RIH7-F1
#
_cell.length_a   1.000
_cell.length_b   1.000
_cell.length_c   1.000
_cell.angle_alpha   90.00
_cell.angle_beta   90.00
_cell.angle_gamma   90.00
#
_symmetry.space_group_name_H-M   'P 1'
#
loop_
_entity.id
_entity.type
_entity.pdbx_description
1 polymer ?
#
loop_
_entity_poly.entity_id
_entity_poly.type
_entity_poly.pdbx_seq_one_letter_code
_entity_poly.pdbx_strand_id
1 'polypeptide(L)'
;GADRFYDVVEDMIGYRPNPWMRVSWSIITPILCVACFVFSLVKYTPLTYNKTYLYPDWAQGLGWAMALSSMLCIPGFFIVQVLLSEGPLVK
;
A
#
# COMPACT_ATOMS: atom_id res chain seq x y z
N GLY A 1 9.24 0.05 15.98
CA GLY A 1 8.04 -0.16 15.14
C GLY A 1 7.63 -1.62 15.17
N ALA A 2 8.42 -2.48 14.50
CA ALA A 2 8.19 -3.93 14.48
C ALA A 2 8.26 -4.60 15.86
N ASP A 3 9.16 -4.17 16.76
CA ASP A 3 9.21 -4.70 18.15
C ASP A 3 7.93 -4.42 18.94
N ARG A 4 7.39 -3.19 18.85
CA ARG A 4 6.13 -2.84 19.53
C ARG A 4 4.94 -3.63 19.00
N PHE A 5 4.95 -3.97 17.71
CA PHE A 5 3.93 -4.85 17.11
C PHE A 5 4.10 -6.30 17.58
N TYR A 6 5.36 -6.74 17.76
CA TYR A 6 5.69 -8.05 18.29
C TYR A 6 5.26 -8.20 19.76
N ASP A 7 5.47 -7.17 20.57
CA ASP A 7 5.07 -7.14 21.99
C ASP A 7 3.54 -7.16 22.13
N VAL A 8 2.79 -6.40 21.30
CA VAL A 8 1.31 -6.45 21.29
C VAL A 8 0.81 -7.83 20.87
N VAL A 9 1.45 -8.44 19.88
CA VAL A 9 1.09 -9.80 19.45
C VAL A 9 1.38 -10.80 20.57
N GLU A 10 2.54 -10.74 21.21
CA GLU A 10 2.89 -11.59 22.36
C GLU A 10 1.90 -11.43 23.53
N ASP A 11 1.44 -10.21 23.80
CA ASP A 11 0.42 -9.91 24.83
C ASP A 11 -0.97 -10.46 24.47
N MET A 12 -1.30 -10.57 23.17
CA MET A 12 -2.58 -11.14 22.71
C MET A 12 -2.61 -12.67 22.66
N ILE A 13 -1.51 -13.35 22.32
CA ILE A 13 -1.46 -14.82 22.20
C ILE A 13 -0.84 -15.52 23.42
N GLY A 14 -0.19 -14.80 24.33
CA GLY A 14 0.35 -15.34 25.59
C GLY A 14 1.62 -16.21 25.44
N TYR A 15 2.17 -16.33 24.23
CA TYR A 15 3.45 -16.99 23.94
C TYR A 15 4.18 -16.25 22.82
N ARG A 16 5.53 -16.25 22.83
CA ARG A 16 6.31 -15.64 21.74
C ARG A 16 6.15 -16.45 20.45
N PRO A 17 5.57 -15.89 19.38
CA PRO A 17 5.63 -16.52 18.07
C PRO A 17 7.09 -16.69 17.62
N ASN A 18 7.34 -17.59 16.68
CA ASN A 18 8.69 -17.87 16.17
C ASN A 18 9.26 -16.64 15.42
N PRO A 19 10.55 -16.24 15.59
CA PRO A 19 11.11 -15.05 14.94
C PRO A 19 10.96 -14.98 13.42
N TRP A 20 10.78 -16.13 12.76
CA TRP A 20 10.47 -16.22 11.33
C TRP A 20 9.14 -15.53 10.94
N MET A 21 8.14 -15.53 11.82
CA MET A 21 6.88 -14.82 11.60
C MET A 21 7.06 -13.30 11.69
N ARG A 22 8.02 -12.82 12.49
CA ARG A 22 8.36 -11.39 12.56
C ARG A 22 8.88 -10.89 11.21
N VAL A 23 9.77 -11.67 10.60
CA VAL A 23 10.38 -11.36 9.31
C VAL A 23 9.33 -11.41 8.20
N SER A 24 8.43 -12.39 8.24
CA SER A 24 7.37 -12.48 7.23
C SER A 24 6.44 -11.27 7.25
N TRP A 25 5.99 -10.82 8.42
CA TRP A 25 5.09 -9.65 8.50
C TRP A 25 5.77 -8.31 8.27
N SER A 26 7.00 -8.14 8.74
CA SER A 26 7.69 -6.85 8.62
C SER A 26 8.39 -6.65 7.27
N ILE A 27 8.73 -7.72 6.55
CA ILE A 27 9.54 -7.66 5.33
C ILE A 27 8.86 -8.36 4.16
N ILE A 28 8.40 -9.60 4.31
CA ILE A 28 7.82 -10.36 3.19
C ILE A 28 6.50 -9.75 2.74
N THR A 29 5.60 -9.41 3.67
CA THR A 29 4.31 -8.79 3.35
C THR A 29 4.45 -7.48 2.56
N PRO A 30 5.24 -6.48 3.00
CA PRO A 30 5.38 -5.25 2.22
C PRO A 30 6.05 -5.49 0.87
N ILE A 31 7.06 -6.37 0.78
CA ILE A 31 7.72 -6.70 -0.48
C ILE A 31 6.73 -7.34 -1.46
N LEU A 32 5.93 -8.30 -1.01
CA LEU A 32 4.98 -9.00 -1.86
C LEU A 32 3.85 -8.08 -2.32
N CYS A 33 3.36 -7.19 -1.45
CA CYS A 33 2.39 -6.16 -1.81
C CYS A 33 2.93 -5.21 -2.89
N VAL A 34 4.16 -4.70 -2.72
CA VAL A 34 4.80 -3.83 -3.72
C VAL A 34 5.05 -4.58 -5.03
N ALA A 35 5.51 -5.83 -4.95
CA ALA A 35 5.75 -6.66 -6.13
C ALA A 35 4.45 -6.94 -6.90
N CYS A 36 3.34 -7.27 -6.22
CA CYS A 36 2.03 -7.41 -6.85
C CYS A 36 1.54 -6.11 -7.49
N PHE A 37 1.74 -4.97 -6.82
CA PHE A 37 1.36 -3.67 -7.36
C PHE A 37 2.15 -3.32 -8.62
N VAL A 38 3.47 -3.50 -8.61
CA VAL A 38 4.35 -3.29 -9.78
C VAL A 38 4.03 -4.28 -10.89
N PHE A 39 3.75 -5.55 -10.58
CA PHE A 39 3.35 -6.52 -11.58
C PHE A 39 2.01 -6.18 -12.22
N SER A 40 1.04 -5.69 -11.43
CA SER A 40 -0.25 -5.17 -11.92
C SER A 40 -0.07 -3.97 -12.84
N LEU A 41 0.86 -3.05 -12.52
CA LEU A 41 1.27 -1.93 -13.37
C LEU A 41 1.90 -2.39 -14.69
N VAL A 42 2.84 -3.35 -14.64
CA VAL A 42 3.56 -3.84 -15.82
C VAL A 42 2.68 -4.70 -16.73
N LYS A 43 1.76 -5.48 -16.15
CA LYS A 43 0.76 -6.27 -16.87
C LYS A 43 -0.51 -5.50 -17.16
N TYR A 44 -0.50 -4.17 -17.03
CA TYR A 44 -1.62 -3.33 -17.37
C TYR A 44 -1.86 -3.35 -18.88
N THR A 45 -2.57 -4.35 -19.35
CA THR A 45 -3.06 -4.44 -20.72
C THR A 45 -4.24 -3.48 -20.86
N PRO A 46 -4.28 -2.64 -21.91
CA PRO A 46 -5.49 -1.91 -22.23
C PRO A 46 -6.64 -2.90 -22.35
N LEU A 47 -7.72 -2.67 -21.59
CA LEU A 47 -8.94 -3.46 -21.64
C LEU A 47 -9.48 -3.40 -23.07
N THR A 48 -9.09 -4.34 -23.93
CA THR A 48 -9.75 -4.56 -25.21
C THR A 48 -11.01 -5.36 -24.93
N TYR A 49 -12.14 -4.66 -24.84
CA TYR A 49 -13.42 -5.34 -24.91
C TYR A 49 -13.59 -5.83 -26.36
N ASN A 50 -13.57 -7.15 -26.53
CA ASN A 50 -14.01 -7.82 -27.75
C ASN A 50 -13.20 -7.50 -29.03
N LYS A 51 -11.86 -7.56 -28.99
CA LYS A 51 -10.90 -7.59 -30.14
C LYS A 51 -11.02 -6.51 -31.24
N THR A 52 -11.93 -5.55 -31.12
CA THR A 52 -12.23 -4.55 -32.17
C THR A 52 -12.36 -3.13 -31.62
N TYR A 53 -12.43 -2.95 -30.30
CA TYR A 53 -12.57 -1.63 -29.67
C TYR A 53 -11.38 -1.35 -28.73
N LEU A 54 -10.50 -0.46 -29.16
CA LEU A 54 -9.50 0.16 -28.30
C LEU A 54 -10.25 1.09 -27.32
N TYR A 55 -10.14 0.80 -26.02
CA TYR A 55 -10.62 1.73 -25.01
C TYR A 55 -9.86 3.05 -25.19
N PRO A 56 -10.56 4.19 -25.35
CA PRO A 56 -9.90 5.45 -25.61
C PRO A 56 -9.04 5.85 -24.40
N ASP A 57 -7.88 6.48 -24.67
CA ASP A 57 -6.86 6.78 -23.65
C ASP A 57 -7.42 7.56 -22.44
N TRP A 58 -8.46 8.37 -22.64
CA TRP A 58 -9.16 9.09 -21.56
C TRP A 58 -9.80 8.16 -20.53
N ALA A 59 -10.36 7.03 -20.97
CA ALA A 59 -11.08 6.12 -20.10
C ALA A 59 -10.11 5.25 -19.29
N GLN A 60 -8.95 4.95 -19.87
CA GLN A 60 -7.84 4.31 -19.17
C GLN A 60 -7.20 5.26 -18.14
N GLY A 61 -7.04 6.54 -18.49
CA GLY A 61 -6.64 7.59 -17.55
C GLY A 61 -7.63 7.77 -16.39
N LEU A 62 -8.94 7.69 -16.65
CA LEU A 62 -9.98 7.73 -15.63
C LEU A 62 -9.90 6.53 -14.66
N GLY A 63 -9.64 5.33 -15.17
CA GLY A 63 -9.42 4.14 -14.34
C GLY A 63 -8.24 4.28 -13.39
N TRP A 64 -7.11 4.81 -13.88
CA TRP A 64 -5.95 5.14 -13.05
C TRP A 64 -6.25 6.24 -12.04
N ALA A 65 -6.95 7.30 -12.44
CA ALA A 65 -7.32 8.39 -11.54
C ALA A 65 -8.21 7.90 -10.39
N MET A 66 -9.19 7.03 -10.68
CA MET A 66 -10.03 6.43 -9.65
C MET A 66 -9.22 5.53 -8.69
N ALA A 67 -8.32 4.69 -9.23
CA ALA A 67 -7.47 3.84 -8.39
C ALA A 67 -6.53 4.67 -7.50
N LEU A 68 -5.84 5.66 -8.09
CA LEU A 68 -4.90 6.53 -7.39
C LEU A 68 -5.59 7.46 -6.38
N SER A 69 -6.85 7.83 -6.59
CA SER A 69 -7.58 8.68 -5.63
C SER A 69 -7.62 8.06 -4.23
N SER A 70 -7.93 6.76 -4.15
CA SER A 70 -7.93 6.03 -2.87
C SER A 70 -6.54 5.91 -2.24
N MET A 71 -5.50 5.72 -3.07
CA MET A 71 -4.12 5.60 -2.61
C MET A 71 -3.55 6.93 -2.14
N LEU A 72 -3.99 8.06 -2.72
CA LEU A 72 -3.58 9.42 -2.37
C LEU A 72 -4.22 9.93 -1.07
N CYS A 73 -5.33 9.35 -0.61
CA CYS A 73 -5.96 9.73 0.66
C CYS A 73 -5.01 9.54 1.86
N ILE A 74 -4.22 8.48 1.87
CA ILE A 74 -3.28 8.15 2.96
C ILE A 74 -2.15 9.19 3.06
N PRO A 75 -1.36 9.47 2.00
CA PRO A 75 -0.34 10.51 2.06
C PRO A 75 -0.94 11.91 2.16
N GLY A 76 -2.12 12.16 1.58
CA GLY A 76 -2.82 13.44 1.72
C GLY A 76 -3.17 13.74 3.17
N PHE A 77 -3.74 12.77 3.88
CA PHE A 77 -4.01 12.91 5.32
C PHE A 77 -2.73 13.09 6.14
N PHE A 78 -1.66 12.37 5.80
CA PHE A 78 -0.36 12.55 6.45
C PHE A 78 0.18 13.98 6.28
N ILE A 79 0.14 14.53 5.06
CA ILE A 79 0.60 15.91 4.78
C ILE A 79 -0.26 16.92 5.54
N VAL A 80 -1.58 16.75 5.55
CA VAL A 80 -2.49 17.64 6.30
C VAL A 80 -2.16 17.60 7.78
N GLN A 81 -1.96 16.42 8.37
CA GLN A 81 -1.60 16.29 9.77
C GLN A 81 -0.23 16.90 10.08
N VAL A 82 0.73 16.75 9.18
CA VAL A 82 2.06 17.36 9.31
C VAL A 82 1.99 18.89 9.25
N LEU A 83 1.22 19.44 8.32
CA LEU A 83 1.08 20.89 8.15
C LEU A 83 0.26 21.55 9.27
N LEU A 84 -0.73 20.84 9.81
CA LEU A 84 -1.54 21.30 10.94
C LEU A 84 -0.86 21.06 12.30
N SER A 85 0.19 20.24 12.36
CA SER A 85 0.96 20.03 13.58
C SER A 85 1.92 21.19 13.81
N GLU A 86 1.71 21.97 14.87
CA GLU A 86 2.57 23.10 15.26
C GLU A 86 3.91 22.67 15.91
N GLY A 87 4.34 21.42 15.69
CA GLY A 87 5.54 20.82 16.31
C GLY A 87 6.68 20.58 15.31
N PRO A 88 7.94 20.52 15.77
CA PRO A 88 9.07 20.19 14.90
C PRO A 88 8.93 18.76 14.34
N LEU A 89 9.12 18.64 13.02
CA LEU A 89 9.04 17.39 12.24
C LEU A 89 10.04 16.31 12.67
N VAL A 90 11.06 16.69 13.44
CA VAL A 90 12.08 15.82 14.02
C VAL A 90 12.27 16.27 15.46
N LYS A 91 12.09 15.34 16.39
CA LYS A 91 12.43 15.53 17.81
C LYS A 91 13.85 15.05 18.06
#